data_AF-A0A8D3AA56-F1
#
_entry.id   AF-A0A8D3AA56-F1
#
_cell.length_a   1.000
_cell.length_b   1.000
_cell.length_c   1.000
_cell.angle_alpha   90.00
_cell.angle_beta   90.00
_cell.angle_gamma   90.00
#
_symmetry.space_group_name_H-M   'P 1'
#
loop_
_entity.id
_entity.type
_entity.pdbx_description
1 polymer ?
#
loop_
_entity_poly.entity_id
_entity_poly.type
_entity_poly.pdbx_seq_one_letter_code
_entity_poly.pdbx_strand_id
1 'polypeptide(L)'
;GAEEGESRPMLQFQTVPGQFGDEVRRPGLRVWRVEKMKAVPLDASEVGAFYNGDSYLVLENRGQLGADLHMWIGEKSSRDEQVACAMLATQLDNFLGGDPIQHRQVQGYESPEFMTLFPRGVSYKDGGVDSGFRRPQGSGTVHRLYQIKGKRNIRAKEVQMSWDSFNKGDCFILDLGETIVSWIGSQANVFEKQKVREIASLIRDTDRHGKARIVDSNEGEEPEEMLKVLGQMPALAESTPEEDSKADASNSASLYKVSDATGSMTMTKVSEKSPFAKELLARDDCFILDNGANGKVFVWKGNGANAEEKREALQMADNFIERMKYPRMKTQVEILPQGKETIIFKQFFKNWN
;
A
#
# COMPACT_ATOMS: atom_id res chain seq x y z
N GLY A 1 10.33 19.64 43.52
CA GLY A 1 10.75 20.32 42.29
C GLY A 1 10.35 19.42 41.16
N ALA A 2 9.42 19.86 40.32
CA ALA A 2 9.05 19.16 39.10
C ALA A 2 10.13 19.45 38.05
N GLU A 3 10.73 18.42 37.48
CA GLU A 3 11.58 18.56 36.30
C GLU A 3 10.66 18.73 35.08
N GLU A 4 10.70 19.92 34.51
CA GLU A 4 10.09 20.24 33.23
C GLU A 4 10.83 19.46 32.13
N GLY A 5 10.10 18.57 31.44
CA GLY A 5 10.59 17.93 30.23
C GLY A 5 10.66 18.96 29.10
N GLU A 6 11.87 19.45 28.82
CA GLU A 6 12.15 20.24 27.63
C GLU A 6 11.78 19.43 26.37
N SER A 7 10.77 19.92 25.66
CA SER A 7 10.44 19.47 24.32
C SER A 7 11.58 19.87 23.39
N ARG A 8 12.37 18.90 22.92
CA ARG A 8 13.39 19.13 21.89
C ARG A 8 12.72 19.73 20.64
N PRO A 9 13.16 20.87 20.12
CA PRO A 9 12.60 21.42 18.89
C PRO A 9 12.92 20.47 17.74
N MET A 10 11.90 20.15 16.92
CA MET A 10 12.12 19.46 15.65
C MET A 10 13.09 20.29 14.81
N LEU A 11 14.17 19.66 14.32
CA LEU A 11 15.05 20.25 13.32
C LEU A 11 14.20 20.76 12.16
N GLN A 12 14.27 22.07 11.87
CA GLN A 12 13.66 22.63 10.66
C GLN A 12 14.46 22.15 9.44
N PHE A 13 14.07 21.00 8.92
CA PHE A 13 14.62 20.44 7.69
C PHE A 13 14.11 21.25 6.48
N GLN A 14 14.80 22.33 6.10
CA GLN A 14 14.46 23.09 4.90
C GLN A 14 15.02 22.40 3.65
N THR A 15 14.13 21.92 2.77
CA THR A 15 14.46 21.43 1.43
C THR A 15 14.73 22.59 0.48
N VAL A 16 15.53 22.34 -0.56
CA VAL A 16 15.79 23.33 -1.62
C VAL A 16 14.53 23.52 -2.48
N PRO A 17 13.98 24.75 -2.64
CA PRO A 17 12.87 25.01 -3.56
C PRO A 17 13.24 24.68 -5.02
N GLY A 18 12.27 24.22 -5.81
CA GLY A 18 12.45 24.01 -7.26
C GLY A 18 13.09 22.69 -7.69
N GLN A 19 12.94 21.62 -6.91
CA GLN A 19 13.49 20.29 -7.25
C GLN A 19 12.74 19.56 -8.37
N PHE A 20 11.52 19.98 -8.69
CA PHE A 20 10.69 19.38 -9.72
C PHE A 20 10.37 20.43 -10.79
N GLY A 21 10.61 20.09 -12.06
CA GLY A 21 10.27 20.94 -13.20
C GLY A 21 8.99 20.49 -13.89
N ASP A 22 8.57 21.22 -14.92
CA ASP A 22 7.34 20.94 -15.68
C ASP A 22 7.33 19.56 -16.35
N GLU A 23 8.47 18.89 -16.46
CA GLU A 23 8.53 17.53 -16.95
C GLU A 23 7.64 16.58 -16.15
N VAL A 24 7.40 16.79 -14.86
CA VAL A 24 6.54 15.94 -14.02
C VAL A 24 5.06 16.02 -14.38
N ARG A 25 4.65 17.06 -15.13
CA ARG A 25 3.28 17.20 -15.65
C ARG A 25 3.02 16.34 -16.89
N ARG A 26 4.07 15.86 -17.56
CA ARG A 26 3.95 15.03 -18.77
C ARG A 26 3.71 13.57 -18.41
N PRO A 27 2.89 12.82 -19.17
CA PRO A 27 2.70 11.40 -18.93
C PRO A 27 4.02 10.61 -18.86
N GLY A 28 4.08 9.60 -18.00
CA GLY A 28 5.21 8.70 -17.85
C GLY A 28 5.63 8.46 -16.40
N LEU A 29 6.51 7.47 -16.22
CA LEU A 29 7.10 7.09 -14.94
C LEU A 29 8.37 7.91 -14.67
N ARG A 30 8.49 8.46 -13.46
CA ARG A 30 9.72 9.13 -12.99
C ARG A 30 10.06 8.64 -11.61
N VAL A 31 11.34 8.38 -11.38
CA VAL A 31 11.84 7.86 -10.11
C VAL A 31 12.99 8.71 -9.62
N TRP A 32 12.94 9.08 -8.35
CA TRP A 32 14.01 9.79 -7.66
C TRP A 32 14.40 9.00 -6.42
N ARG A 33 15.70 8.97 -6.15
CA ARG A 33 16.26 8.55 -4.87
C ARG A 33 16.40 9.76 -3.97
N VAL A 34 16.07 9.61 -2.70
CA VAL A 34 16.31 10.64 -1.70
C VAL A 34 17.77 10.59 -1.29
N GLU A 35 18.55 11.62 -1.61
CA GLU A 35 19.94 11.73 -1.21
C GLU A 35 20.15 13.06 -0.49
N LYS A 36 20.48 13.02 0.82
CA LYS A 36 20.77 14.21 1.64
C LYS A 36 19.72 15.32 1.49
N MET A 37 18.45 14.96 1.72
CA MET A 37 17.27 15.85 1.61
C MET A 37 16.91 16.33 0.20
N LYS A 38 17.44 15.69 -0.85
CA LYS A 38 17.14 16.03 -2.25
C LYS A 38 16.59 14.85 -3.03
N ALA A 39 15.66 15.11 -3.93
CA ALA A 39 15.19 14.17 -4.94
C ALA A 39 16.20 14.14 -6.09
N VAL A 40 17.02 13.09 -6.15
CA VAL A 40 17.99 12.87 -7.22
C VAL A 40 17.36 11.92 -8.25
N PRO A 41 17.15 12.33 -9.51
CA PRO A 41 16.53 11.47 -10.52
C PRO A 41 17.42 10.25 -10.79
N LEU A 42 16.80 9.09 -10.95
CA LEU A 42 17.51 7.87 -11.34
C LEU A 42 17.73 7.82 -12.85
N ASP A 43 18.86 7.22 -13.24
CA ASP A 43 19.06 6.82 -14.63
C ASP A 43 18.07 5.72 -15.02
N ALA A 44 17.65 5.70 -16.29
CA ALA A 44 16.66 4.73 -16.77
C ALA A 44 17.07 3.26 -16.55
N SER A 45 18.38 2.98 -16.50
CA SER A 45 18.93 1.65 -16.20
C SER A 45 18.81 1.24 -14.73
N GLU A 46 18.63 2.20 -13.83
CA GLU A 46 18.55 1.99 -12.38
C GLU A 46 17.10 1.88 -11.89
N VAL A 47 16.13 2.32 -12.70
CA VAL A 47 14.69 2.22 -12.39
C VAL A 47 14.29 0.77 -12.16
N GLY A 48 13.69 0.50 -10.99
CA GLY A 48 13.33 -0.83 -10.50
C GLY A 48 14.34 -1.43 -9.52
N ALA A 49 15.51 -0.81 -9.33
CA ALA A 49 16.47 -1.21 -8.32
C ALA A 49 16.44 -0.26 -7.11
N PHE A 50 16.06 -0.79 -5.95
CA PHE A 50 15.91 -0.01 -4.73
C PHE A 50 16.90 -0.50 -3.67
N TYR A 51 17.60 0.43 -3.05
CA TYR A 51 18.46 0.13 -1.92
C TYR A 51 17.67 0.12 -0.62
N ASN A 52 17.82 -0.93 0.18
CA ASN A 52 17.05 -1.11 1.41
C ASN A 52 17.39 -0.09 2.51
N GLY A 53 18.51 0.61 2.39
CA GLY A 53 18.93 1.68 3.28
C GLY A 53 18.45 3.07 2.87
N ASP A 54 17.65 3.25 1.80
CA ASP A 54 17.18 4.58 1.39
C ASP A 54 15.66 4.66 1.20
N SER A 55 15.21 5.86 0.84
CA SER A 55 13.83 6.14 0.41
C SER A 55 13.78 6.71 -1.01
N TYR A 56 12.67 6.50 -1.71
CA TYR A 56 12.49 6.90 -3.12
C TYR A 56 11.12 7.50 -3.35
N LEU A 57 11.06 8.44 -4.30
CA LEU A 57 9.82 8.93 -4.89
C LEU A 57 9.62 8.29 -6.25
N VAL A 58 8.42 7.78 -6.51
CA VAL A 58 8.01 7.21 -7.81
C VAL A 58 6.72 7.88 -8.22
N LEU A 59 6.76 8.65 -9.31
CA LEU A 59 5.59 9.31 -9.89
C LEU A 59 5.19 8.59 -11.17
N GLU A 60 3.99 8.05 -11.21
CA GLU A 60 3.32 7.66 -12.45
C GLU A 60 2.31 8.75 -12.82
N ASN A 61 2.61 9.53 -13.87
CA ASN A 61 1.66 10.49 -14.41
C ASN A 61 0.97 9.87 -15.64
N ARG A 62 -0.37 9.75 -15.62
CA ARG A 62 -1.17 9.19 -16.71
C ARG A 62 -1.97 10.26 -17.47
N GLY A 63 -1.54 11.52 -17.38
CA GLY A 63 -2.16 12.66 -18.04
C GLY A 63 -3.57 12.91 -17.50
N GLN A 64 -4.58 12.82 -18.38
CA GLN A 64 -5.98 13.07 -18.01
C GLN A 64 -6.53 12.02 -17.02
N LEU A 65 -5.89 10.85 -16.92
CA LEU A 65 -6.27 9.78 -15.98
C LEU A 65 -5.72 10.02 -14.55
N GLY A 66 -5.07 11.16 -14.30
CA GLY A 66 -4.49 11.52 -13.00
C GLY A 66 -3.06 11.00 -12.82
N ALA A 67 -2.58 11.08 -11.58
CA ALA A 67 -1.25 10.64 -11.20
C ALA A 67 -1.25 9.87 -9.87
N ASP A 68 -0.29 8.96 -9.73
CA ASP A 68 0.03 8.30 -8.46
C ASP A 68 1.45 8.65 -8.05
N LEU A 69 1.61 9.02 -6.79
CA LEU A 69 2.89 9.37 -6.18
C LEU A 69 3.20 8.39 -5.05
N HIS A 70 4.16 7.51 -5.27
CA HIS A 70 4.58 6.52 -4.30
C HIS A 70 5.86 6.95 -3.59
N MET A 71 5.84 6.91 -2.26
CA MET A 71 7.00 7.00 -1.39
C MET A 71 7.41 5.58 -1.02
N TRP A 72 8.47 5.08 -1.64
CA TRP A 72 9.04 3.78 -1.29
C TRP A 72 10.04 3.94 -0.15
N ILE A 73 9.89 3.11 0.87
CA ILE A 73 10.66 3.16 2.12
C ILE A 73 11.41 1.84 2.32
N GLY A 74 12.74 1.91 2.27
CA GLY A 74 13.61 0.78 2.52
C GLY A 74 13.55 0.32 3.97
N GLU A 75 13.68 -0.99 4.19
CA GLU A 75 13.59 -1.61 5.51
C GLU A 75 14.63 -1.06 6.50
N LYS A 76 15.82 -0.71 5.99
CA LYS A 76 16.97 -0.19 6.75
C LYS A 76 17.13 1.33 6.62
N SER A 77 16.21 2.01 5.93
CA SER A 77 16.30 3.46 5.72
C SER A 77 16.20 4.24 7.02
N SER A 78 16.98 5.32 7.11
CA SER A 78 17.03 6.16 8.29
C SER A 78 15.74 6.98 8.48
N ARG A 79 15.45 7.41 9.71
CA ARG A 79 14.23 8.19 9.99
C ARG A 79 14.25 9.53 9.27
N ASP A 80 15.40 10.18 9.18
CA ASP A 80 15.58 11.45 8.48
C ASP A 80 15.38 11.30 6.96
N GLU A 81 15.86 10.23 6.33
CA GLU A 81 15.56 9.95 4.92
C GLU A 81 14.06 9.72 4.67
N GLN A 82 13.39 9.01 5.57
CA GLN A 82 11.94 8.78 5.45
C GLN A 82 11.15 10.08 5.58
N VAL A 83 11.53 10.93 6.53
CA VAL A 83 10.94 12.27 6.70
C VAL A 83 11.22 13.13 5.46
N ALA A 84 12.44 13.10 4.94
CA ALA A 84 12.79 13.81 3.71
C ALA A 84 11.95 13.35 2.52
N CYS A 85 11.74 12.04 2.38
CA CYS A 85 10.90 11.46 1.34
C CYS A 85 9.46 11.99 1.42
N ALA A 86 8.86 11.96 2.61
CA ALA A 86 7.52 12.49 2.85
C ALA A 86 7.43 14.00 2.53
N MET A 87 8.43 14.79 2.94
CA MET A 87 8.48 16.23 2.65
C MET A 87 8.59 16.53 1.15
N LEU A 88 9.43 15.78 0.44
CA LEU A 88 9.59 15.92 -1.01
C LEU A 88 8.31 15.47 -1.75
N ALA A 89 7.62 14.43 -1.26
CA ALA A 89 6.33 14.02 -1.79
C ALA A 89 5.27 15.12 -1.65
N THR A 90 5.16 15.76 -0.49
CA THR A 90 4.25 16.89 -0.26
C THR A 90 4.56 18.07 -1.19
N GLN A 91 5.83 18.33 -1.48
CA GLN A 91 6.20 19.38 -2.44
C GLN A 91 5.79 19.04 -3.86
N LEU A 92 6.00 17.79 -4.29
CA LEU A 92 5.59 17.32 -5.61
C LEU A 92 4.06 17.32 -5.76
N ASP A 93 3.33 16.90 -4.72
CA ASP A 93 1.86 16.97 -4.65
C ASP A 93 1.38 18.42 -4.83
N ASN A 94 1.95 19.36 -4.06
CA ASN A 94 1.63 20.78 -4.16
C ASN A 94 1.95 21.35 -5.55
N PHE A 95 3.09 20.98 -6.13
CA PHE A 95 3.48 21.39 -7.48
C PHE A 95 2.48 20.90 -8.54
N LEU A 96 1.93 19.70 -8.34
CA LEU A 96 0.88 19.09 -9.17
C LEU A 96 -0.54 19.52 -8.77
N GLY A 97 -0.69 20.46 -7.83
CA GLY A 97 -1.99 21.01 -7.42
C GLY A 97 -2.82 20.08 -6.53
N GLY A 98 -2.20 19.11 -5.87
CA GLY A 98 -2.88 18.14 -5.00
C GLY A 98 -3.67 17.07 -5.75
N ASP A 99 -3.46 16.93 -7.06
CA ASP A 99 -4.10 15.88 -7.90
C ASP A 99 -3.62 14.45 -7.60
N PRO A 100 -2.32 14.19 -7.29
CA PRO A 100 -1.85 12.84 -7.09
C PRO A 100 -2.52 12.10 -5.92
N ILE A 101 -2.82 10.82 -6.14
CA ILE A 101 -3.03 9.87 -5.03
C ILE A 101 -1.65 9.52 -4.48
N GLN A 102 -1.47 9.60 -3.16
CA GLN A 102 -0.17 9.31 -2.55
C GLN A 102 -0.17 7.95 -1.86
N HIS A 103 0.91 7.20 -2.02
CA HIS A 103 1.07 5.86 -1.47
C HIS A 103 2.36 5.76 -0.69
N ARG A 104 2.30 5.27 0.54
CA ARG A 104 3.48 4.83 1.28
C ARG A 104 3.70 3.34 1.03
N GLN A 105 4.73 3.04 0.27
CA GLN A 105 5.17 1.68 -0.06
C GLN A 105 6.31 1.30 0.87
N VAL A 106 6.20 0.17 1.57
CA VAL A 106 7.28 -0.32 2.42
C VAL A 106 7.91 -1.53 1.75
N GLN A 107 9.24 -1.62 1.81
CA GLN A 107 9.97 -2.75 1.24
C GLN A 107 9.38 -4.10 1.65
N GLY A 108 9.08 -4.96 0.67
CA GLY A 108 8.50 -6.28 0.87
C GLY A 108 7.00 -6.29 1.19
N TYR A 109 6.38 -5.11 1.24
CA TYR A 109 4.96 -4.87 1.45
C TYR A 109 4.45 -3.80 0.48
N GLU A 110 5.01 -3.71 -0.73
CA GLU A 110 4.57 -2.78 -1.76
C GLU A 110 3.20 -3.17 -2.33
N SER A 111 2.42 -2.18 -2.75
CA SER A 111 1.11 -2.44 -3.34
C SER A 111 1.21 -3.04 -4.75
N PRO A 112 0.19 -3.80 -5.16
CA PRO A 112 0.05 -4.30 -6.51
C PRO A 112 0.33 -3.28 -7.61
N GLU A 113 -0.27 -2.11 -7.48
CA GLU A 113 -0.24 -1.03 -8.45
C GLU A 113 1.17 -0.44 -8.58
N PHE A 114 1.94 -0.41 -7.48
CA PHE A 114 3.33 0.02 -7.55
C PHE A 114 4.21 -0.98 -8.30
N MET A 115 3.99 -2.28 -8.07
CA MET A 115 4.81 -3.31 -8.67
C MET A 115 4.61 -3.42 -10.19
N THR A 116 3.41 -3.09 -10.71
CA THR A 116 3.17 -3.09 -12.17
C THR A 116 3.96 -2.00 -12.90
N LEU A 117 4.42 -0.95 -12.21
CA LEU A 117 5.29 0.08 -12.75
C LEU A 117 6.67 -0.49 -13.17
N PHE A 118 7.05 -1.65 -12.64
CA PHE A 118 8.33 -2.31 -12.88
C PHE A 118 8.12 -3.69 -13.52
N PRO A 119 7.87 -3.78 -14.84
CA PRO A 119 7.54 -5.06 -15.50
C PRO A 119 8.67 -6.10 -15.45
N ARG A 120 9.91 -5.68 -15.18
CA ARG A 120 11.07 -6.57 -14.97
C ARG A 120 11.27 -6.97 -13.50
N GLY A 121 10.29 -6.66 -12.66
CA GLY A 121 10.35 -6.80 -11.21
C GLY A 121 11.14 -5.69 -10.53
N VAL A 122 11.11 -5.73 -9.20
CA VAL A 122 11.87 -4.87 -8.31
C VAL A 122 13.04 -5.67 -7.74
N SER A 123 14.25 -5.11 -7.75
CA SER A 123 15.43 -5.70 -7.09
C SER A 123 15.79 -4.91 -5.83
N TYR A 124 15.90 -5.59 -4.69
CA TYR A 124 16.41 -4.99 -3.46
C TYR A 124 17.93 -5.13 -3.38
N LYS A 125 18.60 -4.01 -3.12
CA LYS A 125 20.04 -3.94 -2.93
C LYS A 125 20.36 -3.60 -1.48
N ASP A 126 21.34 -4.27 -0.92
CA ASP A 126 21.87 -3.87 0.38
C ASP A 126 22.67 -2.56 0.28
N GLY A 127 22.54 -1.73 1.30
CA GLY A 127 23.25 -0.46 1.42
C GLY A 127 22.33 0.73 1.14
N GLY A 128 22.94 1.85 0.78
CA GLY A 128 22.30 3.15 0.72
C GLY A 128 23.30 4.29 0.56
N VAL A 129 22.82 5.53 0.56
CA VAL A 129 23.59 6.77 0.36
C VAL A 129 24.72 6.87 1.40
N ASP A 130 24.42 6.50 2.64
CA ASP A 130 25.37 6.52 3.75
C ASP A 130 26.43 5.42 3.68
N SER A 131 26.14 4.30 3.02
CA SER A 131 27.04 3.15 2.94
C SER A 131 28.03 3.22 1.77
N GLY A 132 27.84 4.12 0.80
CA GLY A 132 28.73 4.28 -0.37
C GLY A 132 28.81 3.08 -1.32
N PHE A 133 28.02 2.02 -1.14
CA PHE A 133 28.12 0.80 -1.95
C PHE A 133 27.13 0.79 -3.13
N ARG A 134 27.65 0.84 -4.36
CA ARG A 134 26.96 0.38 -5.57
C ARG A 134 27.47 -1.00 -5.96
N ARG A 135 26.74 -2.07 -5.65
CA ARG A 135 26.92 -3.38 -6.32
C ARG A 135 25.57 -3.91 -6.80
N PRO A 136 25.47 -4.42 -8.04
CA PRO A 136 24.25 -5.06 -8.52
C PRO A 136 24.20 -6.53 -8.09
N GLN A 137 23.07 -6.96 -7.55
CA GLN A 137 22.63 -8.35 -7.57
C GLN A 137 21.24 -8.41 -8.25
N GLY A 138 20.95 -9.56 -8.85
CA GLY A 138 20.08 -9.73 -10.02
C GLY A 138 18.60 -9.37 -9.88
N SER A 139 17.99 -9.20 -11.06
CA SER A 139 16.56 -8.97 -11.29
C SER A 139 15.79 -10.30 -11.23
N GLY A 140 14.64 -10.30 -10.56
CA GLY A 140 13.64 -11.36 -10.62
C GLY A 140 12.24 -10.77 -10.73
N THR A 141 11.39 -11.41 -11.54
CA THR A 141 9.96 -11.10 -11.65
C THR A 141 9.28 -11.36 -10.30
N VAL A 142 8.50 -10.40 -9.79
CA VAL A 142 7.83 -10.56 -8.48
C VAL A 142 6.49 -11.26 -8.65
N HIS A 143 6.33 -12.38 -7.95
CA HIS A 143 5.09 -13.16 -7.87
C HIS A 143 4.34 -12.82 -6.58
N ARG A 144 3.00 -12.83 -6.57
CA ARG A 144 2.19 -12.54 -5.36
C ARG A 144 1.28 -13.70 -4.96
N LEU A 145 1.03 -13.85 -3.66
CA LEU A 145 0.14 -14.87 -3.12
C LEU A 145 -0.90 -14.20 -2.23
N TYR A 146 -2.18 -14.41 -2.54
CA TYR A 146 -3.29 -13.96 -1.73
C TYR A 146 -4.00 -15.13 -1.10
N GLN A 147 -4.30 -15.05 0.19
CA GLN A 147 -5.17 -15.95 0.91
C GLN A 147 -6.59 -15.36 0.94
N ILE A 148 -7.57 -16.15 0.52
CA ILE A 148 -9.00 -15.82 0.54
C ILE A 148 -9.62 -16.58 1.70
N LYS A 149 -9.99 -15.85 2.75
CA LYS A 149 -10.49 -16.44 4.00
C LYS A 149 -11.68 -15.69 4.57
N GLY A 150 -12.64 -16.44 5.12
CA GLY A 150 -13.72 -15.90 5.95
C GLY A 150 -14.99 -16.72 5.85
N LYS A 151 -15.89 -16.52 6.82
CA LYS A 151 -17.15 -17.29 6.89
C LYS A 151 -18.32 -16.53 6.29
N ARG A 152 -18.46 -15.25 6.67
CA ARG A 152 -19.48 -14.32 6.14
C ARG A 152 -18.83 -13.09 5.52
N ASN A 153 -17.69 -12.66 6.05
CA ASN A 153 -16.97 -11.48 5.59
C ASN A 153 -15.65 -11.88 4.94
N ILE A 154 -15.72 -12.48 3.75
CA ILE A 154 -14.53 -12.99 3.06
C ILE A 154 -13.66 -11.84 2.55
N ARG A 155 -12.37 -11.91 2.85
CA ARG A 155 -11.37 -10.95 2.39
C ARG A 155 -10.19 -11.68 1.75
N ALA A 156 -9.56 -11.02 0.78
CA ALA A 156 -8.23 -11.38 0.33
C ALA A 156 -7.19 -10.69 1.22
N LYS A 157 -6.19 -11.45 1.65
CA LYS A 157 -5.02 -10.95 2.38
C LYS A 157 -3.77 -11.42 1.66
N GLU A 158 -2.84 -10.51 1.40
CA GLU A 158 -1.54 -10.88 0.85
C GLU A 158 -0.69 -11.61 1.91
N VAL A 159 -0.07 -12.70 1.48
CA VAL A 159 0.72 -13.60 2.33
C VAL A 159 2.04 -13.95 1.63
N GLN A 160 2.98 -14.54 2.36
CA GLN A 160 4.30 -14.88 1.83
C GLN A 160 4.17 -15.90 0.68
N MET A 161 4.91 -15.70 -0.42
CA MET A 161 5.03 -16.67 -1.52
C MET A 161 5.81 -17.92 -1.08
N SER A 162 5.17 -18.76 -0.29
CA SER A 162 5.70 -20.03 0.24
C SER A 162 4.55 -20.99 0.49
N TRP A 163 4.82 -22.29 0.39
CA TRP A 163 3.90 -23.33 0.83
C TRP A 163 3.50 -23.21 2.30
N ASP A 164 4.32 -22.56 3.15
CA ASP A 164 4.00 -22.31 4.56
C ASP A 164 2.77 -21.40 4.77
N SER A 165 2.40 -20.63 3.75
CA SER A 165 1.19 -19.79 3.77
C SER A 165 -0.08 -20.59 3.44
N PHE A 166 0.05 -21.74 2.78
CA PHE A 166 -1.09 -22.52 2.30
C PHE A 166 -1.69 -23.38 3.40
N ASN A 167 -2.99 -23.61 3.28
CA ASN A 167 -3.72 -24.59 4.07
C ASN A 167 -4.85 -25.18 3.21
N LYS A 168 -5.42 -26.29 3.68
CA LYS A 168 -6.47 -27.02 2.95
C LYS A 168 -7.84 -26.33 2.99
N GLY A 169 -8.08 -25.47 3.98
CA GLY A 169 -9.41 -24.90 4.25
C GLY A 169 -9.69 -23.57 3.58
N ASP A 170 -8.72 -22.99 2.87
CA ASP A 170 -8.86 -21.68 2.26
C ASP A 170 -8.62 -21.74 0.74
N CYS A 171 -9.00 -20.67 0.03
CA CYS A 171 -8.63 -20.48 -1.37
C CYS A 171 -7.44 -19.51 -1.47
N PHE A 172 -6.64 -19.66 -2.51
CA PHE A 172 -5.46 -18.83 -2.74
C PHE A 172 -5.43 -18.33 -4.18
N ILE A 173 -4.87 -17.14 -4.39
CA ILE A 173 -4.59 -16.61 -5.72
C ILE A 173 -3.09 -16.43 -5.85
N LEU A 174 -2.47 -17.19 -6.76
CA LEU A 174 -1.09 -17.00 -7.13
C LEU A 174 -1.04 -16.16 -8.38
N ASP A 175 -0.40 -15.04 -8.25
CA ASP A 175 -0.30 -14.09 -9.29
C ASP A 175 1.11 -14.10 -9.88
N LEU A 176 1.24 -14.67 -11.08
CA LEU A 176 2.52 -14.91 -11.77
C LEU A 176 2.76 -13.92 -12.93
N GLY A 177 2.01 -12.83 -13.01
CA GLY A 177 2.13 -11.84 -14.11
C GLY A 177 1.25 -12.19 -15.32
N GLU A 178 1.72 -13.06 -16.20
CA GLU A 178 0.93 -13.44 -17.38
C GLU A 178 -0.12 -14.52 -17.06
N THR A 179 0.08 -15.25 -15.96
CA THR A 179 -0.83 -16.28 -15.47
C THR A 179 -1.25 -15.99 -14.04
N ILE A 180 -2.53 -16.15 -13.75
CA ILE A 180 -3.10 -16.07 -12.40
C ILE A 180 -3.66 -17.46 -12.09
N VAL A 181 -3.18 -18.09 -11.03
CA VAL A 181 -3.68 -19.39 -10.58
C VAL A 181 -4.65 -19.17 -9.43
N SER A 182 -5.91 -19.54 -9.61
CA SER A 182 -6.90 -19.63 -8.52
C SER A 182 -6.80 -21.03 -7.92
N TRP A 183 -6.05 -21.17 -6.83
CA TRP A 183 -5.86 -22.45 -6.15
C TRP A 183 -6.92 -22.67 -5.06
N ILE A 184 -7.56 -23.82 -5.05
CA ILE A 184 -8.67 -24.15 -4.15
C ILE A 184 -8.26 -25.31 -3.23
N GLY A 185 -8.17 -25.03 -1.93
CA GLY A 185 -7.93 -26.06 -0.93
C GLY A 185 -9.08 -27.07 -0.86
N SER A 186 -8.74 -28.33 -0.58
CA SER A 186 -9.71 -29.44 -0.56
C SER A 186 -10.88 -29.25 0.41
N GLN A 187 -10.70 -28.44 1.46
CA GLN A 187 -11.66 -28.16 2.52
C GLN A 187 -12.27 -26.75 2.43
N ALA A 188 -11.93 -25.96 1.40
CA ALA A 188 -12.40 -24.58 1.28
C ALA A 188 -13.92 -24.43 1.15
N ASN A 189 -14.45 -23.37 1.75
CA ASN A 189 -15.90 -23.15 1.79
C ASN A 189 -16.44 -22.56 0.47
N VAL A 190 -17.75 -22.70 0.23
CA VAL A 190 -18.37 -22.31 -1.07
C VAL A 190 -18.25 -20.81 -1.33
N PHE A 191 -18.32 -19.98 -0.30
CA PHE A 191 -18.23 -18.54 -0.44
C PHE A 191 -16.80 -18.12 -0.80
N GLU A 192 -15.78 -18.77 -0.25
CA GLU A 192 -14.37 -18.55 -0.62
C GLU A 192 -14.11 -18.94 -2.07
N LYS A 193 -14.66 -20.07 -2.51
CA LYS A 193 -14.59 -20.54 -3.91
C LYS A 193 -15.26 -19.59 -4.90
N GLN A 194 -16.30 -18.87 -4.49
CA GLN A 194 -16.88 -17.80 -5.31
C GLN A 194 -15.99 -16.56 -5.30
N LYS A 195 -15.51 -16.16 -4.12
CA LYS A 195 -14.72 -14.94 -3.95
C LYS A 195 -13.34 -15.01 -4.63
N VAL A 196 -12.69 -16.17 -4.62
CA VAL A 196 -11.41 -16.37 -5.32
C VAL A 196 -11.55 -16.14 -6.82
N ARG A 197 -12.64 -16.62 -7.45
CA ARG A 197 -12.90 -16.40 -8.88
C ARG A 197 -13.22 -14.95 -9.20
N GLU A 198 -14.00 -14.30 -8.33
CA GLU A 198 -14.31 -12.86 -8.43
C GLU A 198 -13.02 -12.04 -8.38
N ILE A 199 -12.16 -12.29 -7.40
CA ILE A 199 -10.92 -11.54 -7.20
C ILE A 199 -9.89 -11.87 -8.28
N ALA A 200 -9.75 -13.13 -8.72
CA ALA A 200 -8.85 -13.49 -9.82
C ALA A 200 -9.27 -12.83 -11.15
N SER A 201 -10.57 -12.79 -11.44
CA SER A 201 -11.12 -12.08 -12.60
C SER A 201 -10.87 -10.57 -12.50
N LEU A 202 -11.04 -10.02 -11.30
CA LEU A 202 -10.78 -8.61 -11.04
C LEU A 202 -9.29 -8.29 -11.29
N ILE A 203 -8.35 -9.05 -10.70
CA ILE A 203 -6.90 -8.87 -10.91
C ILE A 203 -6.54 -8.95 -12.40
N ARG A 204 -7.12 -9.91 -13.13
CA ARG A 204 -6.91 -10.01 -14.59
C ARG A 204 -7.35 -8.73 -15.29
N ASP A 205 -8.59 -8.29 -15.05
CA ASP A 205 -9.22 -7.23 -15.81
C ASP A 205 -8.64 -5.85 -15.48
N THR A 206 -8.26 -5.63 -14.21
CA THR A 206 -7.70 -4.37 -13.73
C THR A 206 -6.18 -4.33 -13.88
N ASP A 207 -5.48 -5.17 -13.11
CA ASP A 207 -4.02 -5.09 -12.90
C ASP A 207 -3.25 -5.63 -14.10
N ARG A 208 -3.92 -6.47 -14.90
CA ARG A 208 -3.37 -7.07 -16.13
C ARG A 208 -4.06 -6.61 -17.39
N HIS A 209 -4.93 -5.61 -17.28
CA HIS A 209 -5.63 -5.00 -18.41
C HIS A 209 -6.33 -6.05 -19.30
N GLY A 210 -6.88 -7.09 -18.68
CA GLY A 210 -7.57 -8.20 -19.35
C GLY A 210 -6.65 -9.21 -20.06
N LYS A 211 -5.32 -9.08 -19.96
CA LYS A 211 -4.36 -9.86 -20.75
C LYS A 211 -3.86 -11.14 -20.08
N ALA A 212 -3.99 -11.24 -18.75
CA ALA A 212 -3.55 -12.43 -18.04
C ALA A 212 -4.52 -13.61 -18.23
N ARG A 213 -3.98 -14.82 -18.24
CA ARG A 213 -4.77 -16.06 -18.26
C ARG A 213 -5.06 -16.49 -16.82
N ILE A 214 -6.30 -16.82 -16.52
CA ILE A 214 -6.69 -17.43 -15.23
C ILE A 214 -6.68 -18.95 -15.38
N VAL A 215 -6.07 -19.63 -14.43
CA VAL A 215 -6.03 -21.09 -14.31
C VAL A 215 -6.63 -21.46 -12.96
N ASP A 216 -7.78 -22.13 -12.98
CA ASP A 216 -8.35 -22.69 -11.77
C ASP A 216 -7.67 -24.03 -11.47
N SER A 217 -7.22 -24.24 -10.24
CA SER A 217 -6.50 -25.42 -9.78
C SER A 217 -7.08 -25.88 -8.45
N ASN A 218 -7.27 -27.18 -8.27
CA ASN A 218 -7.59 -27.75 -6.96
C ASN A 218 -6.32 -28.30 -6.30
N GLU A 219 -6.36 -28.50 -4.98
CA GLU A 219 -5.32 -29.24 -4.25
C GLU A 219 -5.06 -30.61 -4.91
N GLY A 220 -3.82 -30.84 -5.34
CA GLY A 220 -3.36 -32.03 -6.06
C GLY A 220 -3.36 -31.91 -7.59
N GLU A 221 -3.80 -30.78 -8.14
CA GLU A 221 -3.85 -30.49 -9.59
C GLU A 221 -2.97 -29.29 -9.97
N GLU A 222 -1.93 -29.00 -9.19
CA GLU A 222 -1.12 -27.78 -9.32
C GLU A 222 -0.45 -27.67 -10.71
N PRO A 223 -0.63 -26.55 -11.43
CA PRO A 223 0.00 -26.36 -12.73
C PRO A 223 1.53 -26.22 -12.61
N GLU A 224 2.25 -26.57 -13.68
CA GLU A 224 3.72 -26.56 -13.70
C GLU A 224 4.30 -25.17 -13.39
N GLU A 225 3.63 -24.11 -13.85
CA GLU A 225 4.01 -22.72 -13.59
C GLU A 225 3.96 -22.37 -12.09
N MET A 226 3.02 -22.94 -11.34
CA MET A 226 2.93 -22.79 -9.88
C MET A 226 4.06 -23.54 -9.18
N LEU A 227 4.31 -24.81 -9.56
CA LEU A 227 5.35 -25.64 -8.97
C LEU A 227 6.77 -25.13 -9.28
N LYS A 228 6.97 -24.46 -10.42
CA LYS A 228 8.23 -23.79 -10.76
C LYS A 228 8.59 -22.67 -9.77
N VAL A 229 7.58 -21.98 -9.23
CA VAL A 229 7.76 -20.84 -8.32
C VAL A 229 7.82 -21.30 -6.87
N LEU A 230 6.91 -22.17 -6.45
CA LEU A 230 6.79 -22.60 -5.05
C LEU A 230 7.61 -23.86 -4.73
N GLY A 231 8.11 -24.57 -5.74
CA GLY A 231 8.69 -25.89 -5.57
C GLY A 231 7.63 -26.98 -5.35
N GLN A 232 8.08 -28.17 -4.97
CA GLN A 232 7.20 -29.33 -4.75
C GLN A 232 6.27 -29.09 -3.55
N MET A 233 4.98 -29.40 -3.74
CA MET A 233 3.98 -29.23 -2.68
C MET A 233 4.23 -30.18 -1.50
N PRO A 234 4.36 -29.68 -0.26
CA PRO A 234 4.42 -30.49 0.94
C PRO A 234 3.03 -30.88 1.43
N ALA A 235 2.95 -31.63 2.54
CA ALA A 235 1.68 -31.81 3.23
C ALA A 235 1.20 -30.49 3.84
N LEU A 236 0.02 -30.02 3.44
CA LEU A 236 -0.57 -28.76 3.91
C LEU A 236 -1.31 -28.94 5.24
N ALA A 237 -1.30 -27.89 6.06
CA ALA A 237 -2.07 -27.82 7.29
C ALA A 237 -3.59 -27.76 7.04
N GLU A 238 -4.38 -28.25 8.00
CA GLU A 238 -5.83 -28.02 8.00
C GLU A 238 -6.15 -26.60 8.48
N SER A 239 -7.35 -26.11 8.18
CA SER A 239 -7.86 -24.82 8.61
C SER A 239 -9.27 -25.01 9.15
N THR A 240 -9.60 -24.38 10.29
CA THR A 240 -10.86 -24.66 11.01
C THR A 240 -11.90 -23.55 10.82
N PRO A 241 -13.21 -23.86 10.91
CA PRO A 241 -14.28 -22.84 10.85
C PRO A 241 -14.18 -21.75 11.94
N GLU A 242 -13.51 -22.02 13.06
CA GLU A 242 -13.20 -21.04 14.09
C GLU A 242 -12.18 -20.01 13.61
N GLU A 243 -11.22 -20.40 12.77
CA GLU A 243 -10.25 -19.50 12.17
C GLU A 243 -10.90 -18.56 11.15
N ASP A 244 -11.89 -19.03 10.39
CA ASP A 244 -12.72 -18.18 9.52
C ASP A 244 -13.52 -17.17 10.32
N SER A 245 -14.06 -17.60 11.47
CA SER A 245 -14.83 -16.73 12.36
C SER A 245 -13.92 -15.69 13.04
N LYS A 246 -12.66 -16.03 13.32
CA LYS A 246 -11.63 -15.07 13.78
C LYS A 246 -11.26 -14.07 12.70
N ALA A 247 -11.13 -14.51 11.44
CA ALA A 247 -10.88 -13.63 10.30
C ALA A 247 -12.02 -12.60 10.12
N ASP A 248 -13.27 -13.04 10.21
CA ASP A 248 -14.44 -12.16 10.19
C ASP A 248 -14.37 -11.08 11.30
N ALA A 249 -13.85 -11.42 12.48
CA ALA A 249 -13.69 -10.48 13.59
C ALA A 249 -12.57 -9.45 13.35
N SER A 250 -11.49 -9.81 12.64
CA SER A 250 -10.40 -8.88 12.26
C SER A 250 -10.72 -8.01 11.05
N ASN A 251 -11.78 -8.34 10.29
CA ASN A 251 -12.20 -7.60 9.10
C ASN A 251 -13.01 -6.32 9.41
N SER A 252 -12.96 -5.82 10.65
CA SER A 252 -13.64 -4.58 11.07
C SER A 252 -12.79 -3.34 10.77
N ALA A 253 -13.32 -2.41 9.99
CA ALA A 253 -12.72 -1.09 9.82
C ALA A 253 -13.46 -0.02 10.63
N SER A 254 -12.73 0.99 11.11
CA SER A 254 -13.28 2.18 11.77
C SER A 254 -12.99 3.45 10.95
N LEU A 255 -13.81 4.49 11.13
CA LEU A 255 -13.63 5.79 10.48
C LEU A 255 -13.45 6.88 11.53
N TYR A 256 -12.43 7.72 11.34
CA TYR A 256 -12.09 8.83 12.21
C TYR A 256 -12.11 10.13 11.41
N LYS A 257 -12.64 11.19 12.01
CA LYS A 257 -12.52 12.57 11.52
C LYS A 257 -11.28 13.19 12.15
N VAL A 258 -10.49 13.89 11.35
CA VAL A 258 -9.39 14.74 11.81
C VAL A 258 -9.73 16.18 11.49
N SER A 259 -9.67 17.04 12.50
CA SER A 259 -10.03 18.45 12.38
C SER A 259 -9.23 19.31 13.36
N ASP A 260 -8.84 20.49 12.91
CA ASP A 260 -8.19 21.52 13.73
C ASP A 260 -9.15 22.61 14.23
N ALA A 261 -10.46 22.46 14.01
CA ALA A 261 -11.47 23.47 14.35
C ALA A 261 -11.46 23.90 15.84
N THR A 262 -10.86 23.11 16.72
CA THR A 262 -10.66 23.42 18.14
C THR A 262 -9.39 24.23 18.45
N GLY A 263 -8.65 24.67 17.42
CA GLY A 263 -7.35 25.34 17.56
C GLY A 263 -6.17 24.38 17.75
N SER A 264 -6.42 23.07 17.69
CA SER A 264 -5.41 22.01 17.70
C SER A 264 -5.95 20.79 16.96
N MET A 265 -5.07 20.02 16.32
CA MET A 265 -5.46 18.81 15.60
C MET A 265 -6.05 17.76 16.53
N THR A 266 -7.34 17.46 16.33
CA THR A 266 -8.05 16.43 17.09
C THR A 266 -8.52 15.30 16.19
N MET A 267 -8.49 14.09 16.71
CA MET A 267 -8.97 12.90 16.01
C MET A 267 -10.13 12.27 16.78
N THR A 268 -11.30 12.24 16.13
CA THR A 268 -12.55 11.75 16.71
C THR A 268 -13.08 10.57 15.91
N LYS A 269 -13.45 9.48 16.60
CA LYS A 269 -14.04 8.31 15.93
C LYS A 269 -15.49 8.64 15.55
N VAL A 270 -15.79 8.63 14.25
CA VAL A 270 -17.13 8.94 13.72
C VAL A 270 -17.92 7.69 13.35
N SER A 271 -17.25 6.56 13.15
CA SER A 271 -17.90 5.26 12.99
C SER A 271 -17.00 4.13 13.48
N GLU A 272 -17.58 3.20 14.22
CA GLU A 272 -16.84 2.07 14.81
C GLU A 272 -16.70 0.89 13.85
N LYS A 273 -17.66 0.68 12.94
CA LYS A 273 -17.68 -0.48 12.04
C LYS A 273 -18.19 -0.14 10.65
N SER A 274 -17.49 -0.64 9.65
CA SER A 274 -17.93 -0.68 8.25
C SER A 274 -19.14 -1.61 8.04
N PRO A 275 -19.99 -1.40 7.02
CA PRO A 275 -19.85 -0.36 5.99
C PRO A 275 -20.37 1.01 6.44
N PHE A 276 -19.63 2.07 6.08
CA PHE A 276 -19.86 3.46 6.45
C PHE A 276 -20.87 4.14 5.51
N ALA A 277 -21.48 5.23 5.97
CA ALA A 277 -22.27 6.11 5.10
C ALA A 277 -21.31 7.12 4.41
N LYS A 278 -21.49 7.38 3.10
CA LYS A 278 -20.62 8.29 2.33
C LYS A 278 -20.67 9.72 2.89
N GLU A 279 -21.82 10.10 3.43
CA GLU A 279 -22.11 11.41 4.02
C GLU A 279 -21.26 11.71 5.25
N LEU A 280 -20.62 10.70 5.84
CA LEU A 280 -19.65 10.91 6.92
C LEU A 280 -18.40 11.64 6.43
N LEU A 281 -18.04 11.55 5.15
CA LEU A 281 -16.90 12.26 4.55
C LEU A 281 -17.28 13.72 4.25
N ALA A 282 -17.18 14.57 5.26
CA ALA A 282 -17.43 16.00 5.13
C ALA A 282 -16.35 16.67 4.26
N ARG A 283 -16.78 17.48 3.28
CA ARG A 283 -15.88 18.18 2.34
C ARG A 283 -14.82 19.03 3.03
N ASP A 284 -15.11 19.57 4.19
CA ASP A 284 -14.29 20.57 4.87
C ASP A 284 -13.30 19.96 5.87
N ASP A 285 -13.20 18.63 5.93
CA ASP A 285 -12.34 17.92 6.89
C ASP A 285 -11.50 16.81 6.21
N CYS A 286 -10.52 16.29 6.96
CA CYS A 286 -9.81 15.07 6.61
C CYS A 286 -10.31 13.86 7.43
N PHE A 287 -10.19 12.66 6.88
CA PHE A 287 -10.64 11.44 7.55
C PHE A 287 -9.59 10.35 7.49
N ILE A 288 -9.51 9.53 8.54
CA ILE A 288 -8.69 8.30 8.57
C ILE A 288 -9.63 7.11 8.56
N LEU A 289 -9.48 6.25 7.56
CA LEU A 289 -10.10 4.94 7.52
C LEU A 289 -9.08 3.92 8.06
N ASP A 290 -9.39 3.39 9.23
CA ASP A 290 -8.58 2.41 9.92
C ASP A 290 -8.92 1.00 9.46
N ASN A 291 -7.99 0.41 8.71
CA ASN A 291 -7.94 -1.00 8.39
C ASN A 291 -6.56 -1.58 8.79
N GLY A 292 -5.92 -0.98 9.82
CA GLY A 292 -4.53 -1.24 10.16
C GLY A 292 -4.27 -2.66 10.66
N ALA A 293 -5.28 -3.34 11.22
CA ALA A 293 -5.22 -4.76 11.54
C ALA A 293 -4.93 -5.65 10.31
N ASN A 294 -5.32 -5.17 9.12
CA ASN A 294 -5.03 -5.80 7.82
C ASN A 294 -3.87 -5.11 7.08
N GLY A 295 -3.07 -4.30 7.79
CA GLY A 295 -1.86 -3.70 7.24
C GLY A 295 -2.09 -2.49 6.33
N LYS A 296 -3.27 -1.86 6.32
CA LYS A 296 -3.52 -0.69 5.47
C LYS A 296 -4.35 0.38 6.16
N VAL A 297 -3.94 1.64 6.03
CA VAL A 297 -4.66 2.81 6.53
C VAL A 297 -4.88 3.78 5.37
N PHE A 298 -6.04 4.43 5.33
CA PHE A 298 -6.32 5.45 4.31
C PHE A 298 -6.51 6.81 4.96
N VAL A 299 -6.03 7.86 4.30
CA VAL A 299 -6.32 9.25 4.65
C VAL A 299 -7.09 9.88 3.51
N TRP A 300 -8.32 10.32 3.75
CA TRP A 300 -9.12 11.02 2.77
C TRP A 300 -9.04 12.53 3.02
N LYS A 301 -8.73 13.30 1.98
CA LYS A 301 -8.56 14.77 2.01
C LYS A 301 -9.77 15.44 1.37
N GLY A 302 -10.61 16.10 2.17
CA GLY A 302 -11.73 16.88 1.68
C GLY A 302 -11.28 18.08 0.83
N ASN A 303 -12.03 18.41 -0.22
CA ASN A 303 -11.65 19.54 -1.10
C ASN A 303 -11.71 20.88 -0.36
N GLY A 304 -12.60 21.04 0.63
CA GLY A 304 -12.71 22.21 1.49
C GLY A 304 -11.80 22.20 2.72
N ALA A 305 -11.17 21.06 3.03
CA ALA A 305 -10.22 20.96 4.15
C ALA A 305 -9.08 21.96 3.99
N ASN A 306 -8.59 22.48 5.10
CA ASN A 306 -7.64 23.58 5.08
C ASN A 306 -6.22 23.10 4.67
N ALA A 307 -5.34 24.06 4.40
CA ALA A 307 -4.00 23.76 3.89
C ALA A 307 -3.11 23.03 4.92
N GLU A 308 -3.34 23.26 6.22
CA GLU A 308 -2.61 22.60 7.31
C GLU A 308 -3.04 21.13 7.43
N GLU A 309 -4.35 20.85 7.47
CA GLU A 309 -4.91 19.50 7.43
C GLU A 309 -4.42 18.69 6.23
N LYS A 310 -4.41 19.28 5.03
CA LYS A 310 -3.93 18.59 3.83
C LYS A 310 -2.43 18.32 3.85
N ARG A 311 -1.63 19.26 4.35
CA ARG A 311 -0.16 19.16 4.45
C ARG A 311 0.27 18.09 5.44
N GLU A 312 -0.50 17.88 6.50
CA GLU A 312 -0.15 16.95 7.57
C GLU A 312 -0.69 15.52 7.36
N ALA A 313 -1.28 15.20 6.21
CA ALA A 313 -1.90 13.89 5.93
C ALA A 313 -0.99 12.68 6.22
N LEU A 314 0.28 12.73 5.81
CA LEU A 314 1.24 11.67 6.11
C LEU A 314 1.57 11.59 7.61
N GLN A 315 1.76 12.73 8.26
CA GLN A 315 2.04 12.80 9.70
C GLN A 315 0.83 12.30 10.51
N MET A 316 -0.39 12.63 10.07
CA MET A 316 -1.63 12.13 10.66
C MET A 316 -1.70 10.60 10.60
N ALA A 317 -1.36 10.00 9.46
CA ALA A 317 -1.30 8.54 9.31
C ALA A 317 -0.22 7.91 10.21
N ASP A 318 1.00 8.49 10.25
CA ASP A 318 2.08 7.98 11.09
C ASP A 318 1.72 8.04 12.59
N ASN A 319 1.16 9.17 13.05
CA ASN A 319 0.67 9.34 14.41
C ASN A 319 -0.46 8.35 14.74
N PHE A 320 -1.33 8.08 13.76
CA PHE A 320 -2.42 7.10 13.90
C PHE A 320 -1.87 5.68 14.10
N ILE A 321 -0.94 5.26 13.23
CA ILE A 321 -0.28 3.96 13.27
C ILE A 321 0.42 3.75 14.62
N GLU A 322 1.15 4.76 15.11
CA GLU A 322 1.82 4.72 16.41
C GLU A 322 0.82 4.61 17.56
N ARG A 323 -0.23 5.44 17.57
CA ARG A 323 -1.28 5.43 18.60
C ARG A 323 -2.00 4.09 18.67
N MET A 324 -2.30 3.49 17.51
CA MET A 324 -2.97 2.20 17.41
C MET A 324 -2.02 1.01 17.57
N LYS A 325 -0.70 1.26 17.70
CA LYS A 325 0.37 0.25 17.82
C LYS A 325 0.43 -0.71 16.65
N TYR A 326 0.12 -0.24 15.44
CA TYR A 326 0.29 -1.03 14.23
C TYR A 326 1.77 -1.12 13.83
N PRO A 327 2.22 -2.22 13.21
CA PRO A 327 3.62 -2.35 12.79
C PRO A 327 3.93 -1.39 11.63
N ARG A 328 4.54 -0.24 11.91
CA ARG A 328 4.79 0.83 10.92
C ARG A 328 5.50 0.36 9.65
N MET A 329 6.44 -0.58 9.75
CA MET A 329 7.18 -1.14 8.61
C MET A 329 6.42 -2.26 7.88
N LYS A 330 5.13 -2.48 8.22
CA LYS A 330 4.23 -3.43 7.56
C LYS A 330 2.85 -2.83 7.27
N THR A 331 2.65 -1.55 7.59
CA THR A 331 1.40 -0.84 7.36
C THR A 331 1.55 0.11 6.19
N GLN A 332 0.83 -0.16 5.11
CA GLN A 332 0.68 0.72 3.97
C GLN A 332 -0.22 1.92 4.31
N VAL A 333 0.07 3.07 3.71
CA VAL A 333 -0.76 4.27 3.81
C VAL A 333 -1.14 4.74 2.41
N GLU A 334 -2.41 5.07 2.21
CA GLU A 334 -2.91 5.62 0.96
C GLU A 334 -3.66 6.93 1.23
N ILE A 335 -3.26 8.01 0.57
CA ILE A 335 -3.80 9.35 0.78
C ILE A 335 -4.57 9.77 -0.47
N LEU A 336 -5.86 10.00 -0.29
CA LEU A 336 -6.86 10.12 -1.35
C LEU A 336 -7.43 11.55 -1.36
N PRO A 337 -7.21 12.33 -2.43
CA PRO A 337 -7.99 13.53 -2.68
C PRO A 337 -9.47 13.21 -2.90
N GLN A 338 -10.38 14.07 -2.43
CA GLN A 338 -11.81 13.92 -2.69
C GLN A 338 -12.10 13.84 -4.20
N GLY A 339 -12.87 12.83 -4.60
CA GLY A 339 -13.19 12.51 -5.98
C GLY A 339 -12.19 11.59 -6.68
N LYS A 340 -11.08 11.24 -6.03
CA LYS A 340 -10.04 10.33 -6.53
C LYS A 340 -9.97 9.05 -5.70
N GLU A 341 -11.03 8.69 -4.99
CA GLU A 341 -11.02 7.55 -4.09
C GLU A 341 -10.86 6.23 -4.87
N THR A 342 -10.03 5.32 -4.35
CA THR A 342 -9.78 4.01 -4.96
C THR A 342 -10.85 3.00 -4.60
N ILE A 343 -10.94 1.91 -5.38
CA ILE A 343 -11.95 0.85 -5.16
C ILE A 343 -11.78 0.23 -3.78
N ILE A 344 -10.53 0.01 -3.35
CA ILE A 344 -10.21 -0.56 -2.04
C ILE A 344 -10.68 0.35 -0.91
N PHE A 345 -10.69 1.67 -1.09
CA PHE A 345 -11.30 2.58 -0.14
C PHE A 345 -12.84 2.54 -0.18
N LYS A 346 -13.43 2.57 -1.39
CA LYS A 346 -14.88 2.62 -1.60
C LYS A 346 -15.61 1.39 -1.06
N GLN A 347 -14.97 0.22 -1.03
CA GLN A 347 -15.58 -1.02 -0.52
C GLN A 347 -16.05 -0.95 0.95
N PHE A 348 -15.53 0.00 1.71
CA PHE A 348 -15.89 0.20 3.11
C PHE A 348 -17.15 1.03 3.30
N PHE A 349 -17.77 1.51 2.22
CA PHE A 349 -18.93 2.39 2.28
C PHE A 349 -20.16 1.73 1.64
N LYS A 350 -21.35 2.06 2.16
CA LYS A 350 -22.63 1.68 1.58
C LYS A 350 -22.91 2.53 0.34
N ASN A 351 -23.32 1.89 -0.76
CA ASN A 351 -23.86 2.55 -1.95
C ASN A 351 -23.01 3.74 -2.44
N TRP A 352 -21.73 3.48 -2.74
CA TRP A 352 -20.83 4.50 -3.29
C TRP A 352 -21.20 4.82 -4.74
N ASN A 353 -22.15 5.74 -4.93
CA ASN A 353 -22.50 6.30 -6.23
C ASN A 353 -21.68 7.56 -6.54
#